data_AF-A0A3G6URC8-F1
#
_entry.id   AF-A0A3G6URC8-F1
#
_cell.length_a   1.000
_cell.length_b   1.000
_cell.length_c   1.000
_cell.angle_alpha   90.00
_cell.angle_beta   90.00
_cell.angle_gamma   90.00
#
_symmetry.space_group_name_H-M   'P 1'
#
loop_
_entity.id
_entity.type
_entity.pdbx_description
1 polymer ?
#
loop_
_entity_poly.entity_id
_entity_poly.type
_entity_poly.pdbx_seq_one_letter_code
_entity_poly.pdbx_strand_id
1 'polypeptide(L)'
;MEGKQRRLFGGLLIVAGVYYLIQSFGIFPDFWRYSWPVLLLILSAGFHVSFFLGERDEKKTGLLMPGGVLLVLGGLFLYEAITGWHNKGGIWFYYLLAPALGFLEMWLFGGREKKWLIPAFWLLAASFFSASEQWRILSGGKIWPVLAIAAGFYYLFRKQHSEKPKE
;
A
#
# COMPACT_ATOMS: atom_id res chain seq x y z
N MET A 1 -31.54 -8.08 -18.19
CA MET A 1 -30.90 -7.39 -17.04
C MET A 1 -31.98 -7.07 -16.02
N GLU A 2 -31.82 -7.51 -14.77
CA GLU A 2 -32.76 -7.20 -13.68
C GLU A 2 -32.94 -5.69 -13.50
N GLY A 3 -34.09 -5.25 -13.00
CA GLY A 3 -34.40 -3.83 -12.77
C GLY A 3 -33.37 -3.10 -11.91
N LYS A 4 -32.74 -3.81 -10.95
CA LYS A 4 -31.65 -3.27 -10.11
C LYS A 4 -30.38 -2.97 -10.92
N GLN A 5 -30.00 -3.88 -11.83
CA GLN A 5 -28.81 -3.71 -12.68
C GLN A 5 -28.97 -2.53 -13.66
N ARG A 6 -30.18 -2.34 -14.21
CA ARG A 6 -30.48 -1.19 -15.08
C ARG A 6 -30.36 0.14 -14.35
N ARG A 7 -30.81 0.22 -13.10
CA ARG A 7 -30.68 1.42 -12.26
C ARG A 7 -29.22 1.73 -11.92
N LEU A 8 -28.44 0.70 -11.58
CA LEU A 8 -26.99 0.86 -11.34
C LEU A 8 -26.26 1.35 -12.59
N PHE A 9 -26.52 0.72 -13.74
CA PHE A 9 -25.91 1.10 -15.01
C PHE A 9 -26.31 2.51 -15.45
N GLY A 10 -27.59 2.86 -15.32
CA GLY A 10 -28.09 4.21 -15.59
C GLY A 10 -27.47 5.26 -14.67
N GLY A 11 -27.33 4.96 -13.37
CA GLY A 11 -26.66 5.84 -12.43
C GLY A 11 -25.18 6.06 -12.77
N LEU A 12 -24.45 5.01 -13.13
CA LEU A 12 -23.07 5.10 -13.60
C LEU A 12 -22.94 5.98 -14.85
N LEU A 13 -23.85 5.83 -15.81
CA LEU A 13 -23.90 6.65 -17.02
C LEU A 13 -24.17 8.14 -16.71
N ILE A 14 -25.07 8.43 -15.77
CA ILE A 14 -25.35 9.81 -15.35
C ILE A 14 -24.11 10.43 -14.71
N VAL A 15 -23.45 9.71 -13.79
CA VAL A 15 -22.23 10.19 -13.13
C VAL A 15 -21.12 10.43 -14.16
N ALA A 16 -20.92 9.50 -15.09
CA ALA A 16 -19.95 9.66 -16.16
C ALA A 16 -20.29 10.85 -17.07
N GLY A 17 -21.57 11.03 -17.44
CA GLY A 17 -22.01 12.15 -18.26
C GLY A 17 -21.80 13.51 -17.60
N VAL A 18 -22.19 13.65 -16.32
CA VAL A 18 -21.93 14.87 -15.53
C VAL A 18 -20.44 15.14 -15.42
N TYR A 19 -19.64 14.09 -15.20
CA TYR A 19 -18.19 14.17 -15.14
C TYR A 19 -17.58 14.74 -16.43
N TYR A 20 -17.92 14.17 -17.59
CA TYR A 20 -17.45 14.66 -18.89
C TYR A 20 -17.95 16.07 -19.22
N LEU A 21 -19.17 16.40 -18.79
CA LEU A 21 -19.74 17.73 -18.99
C LEU A 21 -18.94 18.80 -18.22
N ILE A 22 -18.60 18.55 -16.96
CA ILE A 22 -17.76 19.45 -16.14
C ILE A 22 -16.38 19.63 -16.80
N GLN A 23 -15.80 18.56 -17.34
CA GLN A 23 -14.53 18.63 -18.07
C GLN A 23 -14.64 19.49 -19.33
N SER A 24 -15.75 19.38 -20.08
CA SER A 24 -15.98 20.14 -21.32
C SER A 24 -16.06 21.65 -21.11
N PHE A 25 -16.48 22.11 -19.93
CA PHE A 25 -16.53 23.54 -19.61
C PHE A 25 -15.16 24.14 -19.29
N GLY A 26 -14.10 23.32 -19.18
CA GLY A 26 -12.74 23.80 -18.93
C GLY A 26 -12.55 24.47 -17.55
N ILE A 27 -13.53 24.35 -16.65
CA ILE A 27 -13.49 24.95 -15.30
C ILE A 27 -12.35 24.33 -14.48
N PHE A 28 -12.09 23.04 -14.68
CA PHE A 28 -11.00 22.29 -14.05
C PHE A 28 -10.26 21.43 -15.10
N PRO A 29 -9.27 22.00 -15.81
CA PRO A 29 -8.53 21.29 -16.87
C PRO A 29 -7.86 20.01 -16.38
N ASP A 30 -7.37 20.03 -15.13
CA ASP A 30 -6.68 18.91 -14.48
C ASP A 30 -7.61 18.04 -13.60
N PHE A 31 -8.94 18.17 -13.72
CA PHE A 31 -9.85 17.42 -12.85
C PHE A 31 -9.59 15.91 -12.87
N TRP A 32 -9.35 15.34 -14.06
CA TRP A 32 -9.01 13.93 -14.23
C TRP A 32 -7.77 13.52 -13.44
N ARG A 33 -6.72 14.35 -13.45
CA ARG A 33 -5.44 14.08 -12.80
C ARG A 33 -5.58 13.79 -11.31
N TYR A 34 -6.52 14.47 -10.62
CA TYR A 34 -6.76 14.30 -9.19
C TYR A 34 -7.95 13.40 -8.85
N SER A 35 -8.88 13.18 -9.78
CA SER A 35 -10.10 12.43 -9.51
C SER A 35 -9.81 10.96 -9.20
N TRP A 36 -9.04 10.28 -10.05
CA TRP A 36 -8.85 8.83 -9.92
C TRP A 36 -8.05 8.42 -8.67
N PRO A 37 -7.00 9.13 -8.20
CA PRO A 37 -6.32 8.78 -6.94
C PRO A 37 -7.22 9.01 -5.73
N VAL A 38 -8.02 10.08 -5.75
CA VAL A 38 -9.02 10.35 -4.70
C VAL A 38 -10.06 9.25 -4.64
N LEU A 39 -10.51 8.70 -5.78
CA LEU A 39 -11.42 7.54 -5.79
C LEU A 39 -10.79 6.31 -5.12
N LEU A 40 -9.49 6.06 -5.32
CA LEU A 40 -8.79 4.97 -4.61
C LEU A 40 -8.77 5.19 -3.10
N LEU A 41 -8.53 6.44 -2.66
CA LEU A 41 -8.57 6.80 -1.24
C LEU A 41 -9.98 6.66 -0.64
N ILE A 42 -11.01 7.05 -1.37
CA ILE A 42 -12.41 6.87 -0.95
C ILE A 42 -12.73 5.38 -0.82
N LEU A 43 -12.30 4.55 -1.78
CA LEU A 43 -12.52 3.11 -1.74
C LEU A 43 -11.75 2.46 -0.58
N SER A 44 -10.51 2.90 -0.34
CA SER A 44 -9.71 2.51 0.83
C SER A 44 -10.44 2.86 2.13
N ALA A 45 -10.93 4.09 2.25
CA ALA A 45 -11.71 4.51 3.41
C ALA A 45 -12.97 3.65 3.57
N GLY A 46 -13.66 3.31 2.49
CA GLY A 46 -14.79 2.38 2.51
C GLY A 46 -14.44 1.02 3.10
N PHE A 47 -13.32 0.43 2.70
CA PHE A 47 -12.84 -0.84 3.27
C PHE A 47 -12.53 -0.71 4.77
N HIS A 48 -11.78 0.31 5.16
CA HIS A 48 -11.42 0.54 6.57
C HIS A 48 -12.66 0.81 7.43
N VAL A 49 -13.57 1.69 6.99
CA VAL A 49 -14.81 2.01 7.68
C VAL A 49 -15.67 0.75 7.83
N SER A 50 -15.80 -0.06 6.76
CA SER A 50 -16.57 -1.30 6.81
C SER A 50 -16.02 -2.32 7.82
N PHE A 51 -14.70 -2.34 8.00
CA PHE A 51 -14.05 -3.18 8.99
C PHE A 51 -14.16 -2.62 10.41
N PHE A 52 -13.91 -1.32 10.61
CA PHE A 52 -13.89 -0.71 11.94
C PHE A 52 -15.27 -0.44 12.54
N LEU A 53 -16.26 -0.08 11.73
CA LEU A 53 -17.65 0.10 12.17
C LEU A 53 -18.47 -1.20 12.13
N GLY A 54 -18.00 -2.19 11.38
CA GLY A 54 -18.61 -3.52 11.38
C GLY A 54 -18.14 -4.38 12.55
N GLU A 55 -18.73 -5.56 12.67
CA GLU A 55 -18.20 -6.62 13.54
C GLU A 55 -16.78 -6.98 13.10
N ARG A 56 -15.81 -6.85 14.01
CA ARG A 56 -14.40 -7.22 13.81
C ARG A 56 -14.27 -8.74 13.84
N ASP A 57 -14.70 -9.37 12.75
CA ASP A 57 -14.65 -10.81 12.56
C ASP A 57 -13.46 -11.17 11.64
N GLU A 58 -12.87 -12.35 11.86
CA GLU A 58 -11.71 -12.84 11.08
C GLU A 58 -12.01 -12.90 9.59
N LYS A 59 -13.28 -13.14 9.23
CA LYS A 59 -13.74 -13.16 7.83
C LYS A 59 -13.65 -11.79 7.16
N LYS A 60 -13.82 -10.70 7.92
CA LYS A 60 -13.73 -9.32 7.40
C LYS A 60 -12.32 -8.77 7.42
N THR A 61 -11.40 -9.41 8.14
CA THR A 61 -9.96 -9.07 8.11
C THR A 61 -9.41 -9.03 6.68
N GLY A 62 -9.92 -9.89 5.79
CA GLY A 62 -9.55 -9.89 4.37
C GLY A 62 -9.78 -8.56 3.64
N LEU A 63 -10.68 -7.69 4.14
CA LEU A 63 -10.96 -6.38 3.58
C LEU A 63 -9.85 -5.35 3.87
N LEU A 64 -9.04 -5.55 4.92
CA LEU A 64 -7.96 -4.61 5.23
C LEU A 64 -6.84 -4.67 4.20
N MET A 65 -6.53 -5.83 3.63
CA MET A 65 -5.47 -5.91 2.63
C MET A 65 -5.72 -5.04 1.39
N PRO A 66 -6.86 -5.15 0.69
CA PRO A 66 -7.17 -4.23 -0.40
C PRO A 66 -7.34 -2.80 0.10
N GLY A 67 -7.85 -2.60 1.33
CA GLY A 67 -7.94 -1.28 1.97
C GLY A 67 -6.58 -0.58 2.10
N GLY A 68 -5.60 -1.22 2.72
CA GLY A 68 -4.25 -0.71 2.94
C GLY A 68 -3.47 -0.52 1.64
N VAL A 69 -3.59 -1.46 0.68
CA VAL A 69 -3.00 -1.30 -0.66
C VAL A 69 -3.53 -0.03 -1.33
N LEU A 70 -4.85 0.16 -1.34
CA LEU A 70 -5.48 1.34 -1.94
C LEU A 70 -5.13 2.63 -1.19
N LEU A 71 -4.90 2.56 0.13
CA LEU A 71 -4.48 3.72 0.92
C LEU A 71 -3.11 4.22 0.46
N VAL A 72 -2.14 3.30 0.39
CA VAL A 72 -0.76 3.62 0.01
C VAL A 72 -0.68 4.05 -1.45
N LEU A 73 -1.30 3.29 -2.36
CA LEU A 73 -1.28 3.63 -3.79
C LEU A 73 -2.09 4.87 -4.11
N GLY A 74 -3.26 5.05 -3.49
CA GLY A 74 -4.06 6.27 -3.65
C GLY A 74 -3.30 7.52 -3.18
N GLY A 75 -2.61 7.42 -2.05
CA GLY A 75 -1.76 8.50 -1.54
C GLY A 75 -0.55 8.77 -2.45
N LEU A 76 0.11 7.71 -2.91
CA LEU A 76 1.23 7.82 -3.87
C LEU A 76 0.80 8.51 -5.16
N PHE A 77 -0.27 8.04 -5.78
CA PHE A 77 -0.75 8.59 -7.03
C PHE A 77 -1.31 10.01 -6.88
N LEU A 78 -1.88 10.35 -5.72
CA LEU A 78 -2.26 11.73 -5.43
C LEU A 78 -1.03 12.62 -5.31
N TYR A 79 0.03 12.14 -4.66
CA TYR A 79 1.31 12.84 -4.58
C TYR A 79 1.95 13.03 -5.97
N GLU A 80 1.95 12.00 -6.82
CA GLU A 80 2.41 12.11 -8.21
C GLU A 80 1.54 13.06 -9.03
N ALA A 81 0.22 13.02 -8.83
CA ALA A 81 -0.71 13.95 -9.42
C ALA A 81 -0.42 15.39 -8.98
N ILE A 82 -0.04 15.67 -7.74
CA ILE A 82 0.32 17.03 -7.31
C ILE A 82 1.68 17.45 -7.90
N THR A 83 2.67 16.56 -7.89
CA THR A 83 4.03 16.84 -8.37
C THR A 83 4.21 16.78 -9.89
N GLY A 84 3.17 16.40 -10.63
CA GLY A 84 3.20 16.36 -12.09
C GLY A 84 4.00 15.21 -12.66
N TRP A 85 4.04 14.08 -11.96
CA TRP A 85 4.71 12.86 -12.42
C TRP A 85 6.20 13.06 -12.73
N HIS A 86 6.81 14.06 -12.08
CA HIS A 86 8.21 14.40 -12.28
C HIS A 86 9.14 13.35 -11.67
N ASN A 87 8.67 12.63 -10.65
CA ASN A 87 9.42 11.61 -9.92
C ASN A 87 9.34 10.23 -10.59
N LYS A 88 9.98 10.06 -11.75
CA LYS A 88 9.89 8.80 -12.53
C LYS A 88 10.78 7.65 -12.04
N GLY A 89 11.80 7.93 -11.23
CA GLY A 89 12.86 6.94 -10.94
C GLY A 89 12.85 6.31 -9.54
N GLY A 90 12.28 6.97 -8.54
CA GLY A 90 12.63 6.67 -7.15
C GLY A 90 11.52 6.20 -6.22
N ILE A 91 10.29 6.12 -6.69
CA ILE A 91 9.10 5.84 -5.86
C ILE A 91 8.61 4.39 -5.97
N TRP A 92 9.33 3.54 -6.71
CA TRP A 92 8.87 2.18 -6.98
C TRP A 92 8.75 1.32 -5.72
N PHE A 93 9.52 1.65 -4.67
CA PHE A 93 9.44 0.97 -3.38
C PHE A 93 8.05 1.09 -2.75
N TYR A 94 7.30 2.18 -3.02
CA TYR A 94 5.93 2.33 -2.53
C TYR A 94 4.98 1.26 -3.10
N TYR A 95 5.23 0.74 -4.31
CA TYR A 95 4.43 -0.36 -4.87
C TYR A 95 4.65 -1.68 -4.12
N LEU A 96 5.81 -1.89 -3.50
CA LEU A 96 6.07 -3.02 -2.61
C LEU A 96 5.55 -2.74 -1.20
N LEU A 97 5.67 -1.48 -0.74
CA LEU A 97 5.16 -1.04 0.56
C LEU A 97 3.64 -1.20 0.66
N ALA A 98 2.90 -0.95 -0.44
CA ALA A 98 1.44 -1.04 -0.46
C ALA A 98 0.90 -2.41 -0.01
N PRO A 99 1.25 -3.55 -0.64
CA PRO A 99 0.84 -4.86 -0.15
C PRO A 99 1.48 -5.22 1.20
N ALA A 100 2.68 -4.71 1.49
CA ALA A 100 3.31 -4.94 2.79
C ALA A 100 2.49 -4.36 3.95
N LEU A 101 2.01 -3.12 3.81
CA LEU A 101 1.14 -2.46 4.79
C LEU A 101 -0.25 -3.09 4.81
N GLY A 102 -0.80 -3.50 3.67
CA GLY A 102 -2.06 -4.26 3.63
C GLY A 102 -2.00 -5.56 4.44
N PHE A 103 -0.93 -6.35 4.30
CA PHE A 103 -0.72 -7.55 5.13
C PHE A 103 -0.41 -7.23 6.59
N LEU A 104 0.30 -6.12 6.86
CA LEU A 104 0.57 -5.67 8.22
C LEU A 104 -0.71 -5.25 8.95
N GLU A 105 -1.62 -4.54 8.28
CA GLU A 105 -2.94 -4.18 8.80
C GLU A 105 -3.78 -5.43 9.10
N MET A 106 -3.80 -6.41 8.19
CA MET A 106 -4.42 -7.70 8.47
C MET A 106 -3.84 -8.39 9.71
N TRP A 107 -2.50 -8.35 9.87
CA TRP A 107 -1.87 -8.94 11.05
C TRP A 107 -2.23 -8.16 12.34
N LEU A 108 -2.18 -6.83 12.32
CA LEU A 108 -2.43 -5.99 13.49
C LEU A 108 -3.88 -6.09 13.97
N PHE A 109 -4.84 -6.07 13.04
CA PHE A 109 -6.26 -5.98 13.37
C PHE A 109 -7.02 -7.31 13.24
N GLY A 110 -6.42 -8.32 12.59
CA GLY A 110 -7.02 -9.62 12.33
C GLY A 110 -6.53 -10.76 13.21
N GLY A 111 -6.26 -10.51 14.48
CA GLY A 111 -5.91 -11.56 15.44
C GLY A 111 -4.42 -11.96 15.48
N ARG A 112 -3.52 -11.19 14.87
CA ARG A 112 -2.05 -11.38 14.93
C ARG A 112 -1.55 -12.74 14.42
N GLU A 113 -2.26 -13.33 13.47
CA GLU A 113 -1.88 -14.59 12.86
C GLU A 113 -0.54 -14.52 12.10
N LYS A 114 0.39 -15.43 12.43
CA LYS A 114 1.73 -15.47 11.80
C LYS A 114 1.70 -15.59 10.27
N LYS A 115 0.62 -16.15 9.71
CA LYS A 115 0.45 -16.36 8.25
C LYS A 115 0.50 -15.06 7.44
N TRP A 116 0.09 -13.93 8.02
CA TRP A 116 0.13 -12.61 7.37
C TRP A 116 1.42 -11.85 7.65
N LEU A 117 2.06 -12.12 8.79
CA LEU A 117 3.30 -11.45 9.20
C LEU A 117 4.48 -11.83 8.30
N ILE A 118 4.57 -13.11 7.90
CA ILE A 118 5.65 -13.60 7.04
C ILE A 118 5.69 -12.84 5.69
N PRO A 119 4.59 -12.77 4.91
CA PRO A 119 4.59 -11.99 3.66
C PRO A 119 4.77 -10.48 3.92
N ALA A 120 4.15 -9.92 4.96
CA ALA A 120 4.35 -8.51 5.32
C ALA A 120 5.84 -8.19 5.57
N PHE A 121 6.53 -9.04 6.32
CA PHE A 121 7.94 -8.86 6.66
C PHE A 121 8.84 -8.88 5.43
N TRP A 122 8.66 -9.87 4.54
CA TRP A 122 9.46 -9.96 3.32
C TRP A 122 9.20 -8.79 2.37
N LEU A 123 7.95 -8.36 2.22
CA LEU A 123 7.60 -7.22 1.39
C LEU A 123 8.11 -5.90 1.97
N LEU A 124 8.05 -5.71 3.30
CA LEU A 124 8.64 -4.57 3.98
C LEU A 124 10.17 -4.56 3.82
N ALA A 125 10.83 -5.70 4.00
CA ALA A 125 12.27 -5.83 3.82
C ALA A 125 12.69 -5.53 2.38
N ALA A 126 11.95 -6.07 1.39
CA ALA A 126 12.18 -5.78 -0.02
C ALA A 126 11.97 -4.29 -0.31
N SER A 127 10.85 -3.69 0.13
CA SER A 127 10.58 -2.26 -0.01
C SER A 127 11.66 -1.39 0.64
N PHE A 128 12.15 -1.77 1.82
CA PHE A 128 13.21 -1.03 2.50
C PHE A 128 14.54 -1.13 1.76
N PHE A 129 14.88 -2.32 1.27
CA PHE A 129 16.06 -2.53 0.42
C PHE A 129 15.99 -1.68 -0.85
N SER A 130 14.85 -1.70 -1.54
CA SER A 130 14.54 -0.85 -2.70
C SER A 130 14.73 0.64 -2.42
N ALA A 131 14.19 1.13 -1.30
CA ALA A 131 14.32 2.53 -0.90
C ALA A 131 15.78 2.90 -0.57
N SER A 132 16.52 1.99 0.06
CA SER A 132 17.95 2.18 0.36
C SER A 132 18.80 2.28 -0.91
N GLU A 133 18.46 1.51 -1.94
CA GLU A 133 19.12 1.55 -3.24
C GLU A 133 18.87 2.87 -3.97
N GLN A 134 17.66 3.42 -3.87
CA GLN A 134 17.36 4.75 -4.39
C GLN A 134 18.21 5.82 -3.71
N TRP A 135 18.38 5.74 -2.39
CA TRP A 135 19.23 6.66 -1.64
C TRP A 135 20.72 6.47 -2.00
N ARG A 136 21.15 5.24 -2.29
CA ARG A 136 22.51 4.87 -2.72
C ARG A 136 22.93 5.55 -4.03
N ILE A 137 22.02 5.67 -4.99
CA ILE A 137 22.26 6.33 -6.29
C ILE A 137 22.45 7.84 -6.09
N LEU A 138 21.73 8.44 -5.14
CA LEU A 138 21.82 9.87 -4.83
C LEU A 138 23.06 10.23 -3.99
N SER A 139 23.70 9.28 -3.31
CA SER A 139 24.78 9.52 -2.32
C SER A 139 26.14 8.89 -2.66
N GLY A 140 26.37 8.43 -3.90
CA GLY A 140 27.70 7.96 -4.36
C GLY A 140 28.11 6.59 -3.77
N GLY A 141 27.14 5.70 -3.57
CA GLY A 141 27.22 4.61 -2.60
C GLY A 141 28.31 3.55 -2.77
N LYS A 142 28.90 3.15 -1.63
CA LYS A 142 29.73 1.93 -1.46
C LYS A 142 29.61 1.22 -0.10
N ILE A 143 28.90 1.77 0.88
CA ILE A 143 29.07 1.36 2.30
C ILE A 143 28.05 0.27 2.72
N TRP A 144 26.85 0.28 2.16
CA TRP A 144 25.74 -0.56 2.64
C TRP A 144 25.90 -2.07 2.39
N PRO A 145 26.45 -2.55 1.25
CA PRO A 145 26.72 -3.98 1.06
C PRO A 145 27.70 -4.52 2.11
N VAL A 146 28.69 -3.72 2.49
CA VAL A 146 29.67 -4.09 3.52
C VAL A 146 28.99 -4.19 4.89
N LEU A 147 28.07 -3.27 5.21
CA LEU A 147 27.31 -3.30 6.46
C LEU A 147 26.28 -4.44 6.50
N ALA A 148 25.63 -4.75 5.38
CA ALA A 148 24.71 -5.89 5.28
C ALA A 148 25.45 -7.23 5.42
N ILE A 149 26.62 -7.36 4.78
CA ILE A 149 27.51 -8.51 4.97
C ILE A 149 27.96 -8.58 6.43
N ALA A 150 28.42 -7.49 7.03
CA ALA A 150 28.86 -7.46 8.43
C ALA A 150 27.72 -7.82 9.41
N ALA A 151 26.50 -7.35 9.17
CA ALA A 151 25.32 -7.70 9.96
C ALA A 151 24.92 -9.17 9.80
N GLY A 152 25.00 -9.70 8.57
CA GLY A 152 24.78 -11.12 8.28
C GLY A 152 25.80 -12.02 8.99
N PHE A 153 27.09 -11.66 8.93
CA PHE A 153 28.14 -12.31 9.69
C PHE A 153 27.88 -12.24 11.20
N TYR A 154 27.55 -11.06 11.72
CA TYR A 154 27.25 -10.89 13.15
C TYR A 154 26.11 -11.82 13.61
N TYR A 155 25.04 -11.95 12.83
CA TYR A 155 23.90 -12.78 13.21
C TYR A 155 24.18 -14.28 13.07
N LEU A 156 24.98 -14.69 12.07
CA LEU A 156 25.35 -16.09 11.84
C LEU A 156 26.33 -16.63 12.90
N PHE A 157 27.19 -15.74 13.42
CA PHE A 157 28.11 -16.06 14.52
C PHE A 157 27.59 -15.70 15.91
N ARG A 158 26.35 -15.19 16.01
CA ARG A 158 25.68 -14.98 17.30
C ARG A 158 25.30 -16.33 17.88
N LYS A 159 26.22 -16.89 18.67
CA LYS A 159 26.06 -18.13 19.43
C LYS A 159 24.73 -18.07 20.20
N GLN A 160 23.78 -18.91 19.81
CA GLN A 160 22.54 -19.12 20.55
C GLN A 160 22.95 -19.69 21.90
N HIS A 161 22.82 -18.90 22.96
CA HIS A 161 23.13 -19.33 24.31
C HIS A 161 22.06 -20.35 24.70
N SER A 162 22.31 -21.63 24.39
CA SER A 162 21.50 -22.76 24.82
C SER A 162 21.37 -22.68 26.34
N GLU A 163 20.14 -22.64 26.83
CA GLU A 163 19.84 -22.77 28.25
C GLU A 163 20.49 -24.07 28.76
N LYS A 164 21.21 -23.98 29.87
CA LYS A 164 21.76 -25.14 30.56
C LYS A 164 20.59 -25.99 31.08
N PRO A 165 20.60 -27.32 30.92
CA PRO A 165 19.74 -28.18 31.71
C PRO A 165 20.13 -28.01 33.18
N LYS A 166 19.16 -27.71 34.03
CA LYS A 166 19.28 -27.98 35.47
C LYS A 166 19.10 -29.48 35.63
N GLU A 167 20.15 -30.17 36.05
CA GLU A 167 20.15 -31.33 36.96
C GLU A 167 21.59 -31.71 37.30
#